data_AF-A0A0Q6SUK8-F1
#
_entry.id   AF-A0A0Q6SUK8-F1
#
_cell.length_a   1.000
_cell.length_b   1.000
_cell.length_c   1.000
_cell.angle_alpha   90.00
_cell.angle_beta   90.00
_cell.angle_gamma   90.00
#
_symmetry.space_group_name_H-M   'P 1'
#
loop_
_entity.id
_entity.type
_entity.pdbx_description
1 polymer ?
#
loop_
_entity_poly.entity_id
_entity_poly.type
_entity_poly.pdbx_seq_one_letter_code
_entity_poly.pdbx_strand_id
1 'polypeptide(L)'
;MKNMMGSAALAMLLAACGGGGGNPGSASSPTPPPATGGGNLDAYVGTWTSACTSHALDTAVIQRPAGSANTLTIGVTTNYYANTTCTGDVIATQTWSADTTATYIGTVASSITPAPGVAVISASVDKVTTQVPQRSVTLTGTFVSHKIIDGQPNWCVDYAGGSVCVPDQVYAAGAASFDGLYVQGTDLYEVKSNGTNFDAVEHFTKK
;
A
#
# COMPACT_ATOMS: atom_id res chain seq x y z
N MET A 1 55.86 6.26 30.87
CA MET A 1 55.66 7.70 31.15
C MET A 1 54.16 7.87 31.42
N LYS A 2 53.71 7.86 32.69
CA LYS A 2 53.38 9.05 33.51
C LYS A 2 52.39 9.97 32.76
N ASN A 3 51.12 10.21 33.14
CA ASN A 3 50.42 10.37 34.43
C ASN A 3 48.91 10.04 34.22
N MET A 4 48.20 9.30 35.08
CA MET A 4 47.49 9.68 36.34
C MET A 4 46.31 10.66 36.20
N MET A 5 45.14 10.21 36.70
CA MET A 5 44.09 10.89 37.50
C MET A 5 43.55 12.25 37.01
N GLY A 6 42.26 12.59 37.04
CA GLY A 6 41.11 12.13 37.81
C GLY A 6 40.17 13.34 38.05
N SER A 7 38.99 13.06 38.63
CA SER A 7 38.08 14.00 39.30
C SER A 7 36.94 14.69 38.52
N ALA A 8 35.77 14.53 39.14
CA ALA A 8 34.44 15.03 38.80
C ALA A 8 34.26 16.53 39.09
N ALA A 9 33.23 17.15 38.51
CA ALA A 9 32.43 18.19 39.17
C ALA A 9 31.11 18.46 38.43
N LEU A 10 30.04 18.41 39.22
CA LEU A 10 28.70 18.90 38.96
C LEU A 10 28.70 20.43 39.07
N ALA A 11 28.04 21.17 38.17
CA ALA A 11 27.67 22.56 38.40
C ALA A 11 26.36 22.90 37.66
N MET A 12 25.31 23.16 38.44
CA MET A 12 24.11 23.90 38.04
C MET A 12 24.35 25.41 38.21
N LEU A 13 23.47 26.21 37.59
CA LEU A 13 23.07 27.62 37.82
C LEU A 13 23.19 28.43 36.50
N LEU A 14 22.09 28.67 35.77
CA LEU A 14 20.99 29.65 35.93
C LEU A 14 21.27 31.07 35.40
N ALA A 15 20.25 31.59 34.69
CA ALA A 15 19.91 32.98 34.32
C ALA A 15 20.73 33.63 33.17
N ALA A 16 20.16 34.44 32.26
CA ALA A 16 18.81 34.90 31.93
C ALA A 16 18.88 35.75 30.62
N CYS A 17 17.71 36.24 30.16
CA CYS A 17 17.46 37.33 29.18
C CYS A 17 17.04 36.85 27.77
N GLY A 18 15.87 37.17 27.20
CA GLY A 18 14.72 38.01 27.57
C GLY A 18 13.42 37.34 27.05
N GLY A 19 12.20 37.66 27.51
CA GLY A 19 11.54 38.97 27.49
C GLY A 19 11.03 39.25 26.06
N GLY A 20 9.73 39.35 25.73
CA GLY A 20 8.48 39.34 26.47
C GLY A 20 7.31 39.49 25.47
N GLY A 21 6.09 39.73 25.97
CA GLY A 21 4.94 40.22 25.18
C GLY A 21 3.75 39.27 25.12
N GLY A 22 2.76 39.51 25.98
CA GLY A 22 1.50 38.76 25.99
C GLY A 22 0.52 39.22 24.91
N ASN A 23 -0.24 38.25 24.40
CA ASN A 23 -1.55 38.46 23.79
C ASN A 23 -2.56 37.58 24.54
N PRO A 24 -3.51 38.14 25.31
CA PRO A 24 -4.62 37.38 25.83
C PRO A 24 -5.62 37.18 24.69
N GLY A 25 -5.78 35.94 24.23
CA GLY A 25 -6.76 35.60 23.20
C GLY A 25 -6.18 34.95 21.98
N SER A 26 -5.66 33.74 22.14
CA SER A 26 -5.72 32.70 21.11
C SER A 26 -5.63 31.40 21.87
N ALA A 27 -6.80 30.88 22.25
CA ALA A 27 -6.90 29.50 22.69
C ALA A 27 -6.18 28.67 21.62
N SER A 28 -5.13 27.95 22.03
CA SER A 28 -4.64 26.81 21.28
C SER A 28 -5.82 25.84 21.22
N SER A 29 -6.62 26.00 20.16
CA SER A 29 -7.69 25.07 19.84
C SER A 29 -7.02 23.70 19.79
N PRO A 30 -7.46 22.72 20.60
CA PRO A 30 -6.99 21.36 20.43
C PRO A 30 -7.18 21.00 18.95
N THR A 31 -6.13 20.44 18.34
CA THR A 31 -6.22 19.88 17.00
C THR A 31 -7.49 19.04 16.95
N PRO A 32 -8.40 19.26 15.98
CA PRO A 32 -9.64 18.49 15.92
C PRO A 32 -9.28 17.00 15.98
N PRO A 33 -9.97 16.19 16.78
CA PRO A 33 -9.88 14.74 16.65
C PRO A 33 -10.07 14.40 15.16
N PRO A 34 -9.37 13.39 14.60
CA PRO A 34 -9.61 12.95 13.24
C PRO A 34 -11.12 12.81 13.05
N ALA A 35 -11.67 13.45 12.03
CA ALA A 35 -13.10 13.37 11.77
C ALA A 35 -13.49 11.89 11.66
N THR A 36 -14.19 11.38 12.66
CA THR A 36 -14.73 10.01 12.71
C THR A 36 -15.98 9.86 11.84
N GLY A 37 -16.11 10.68 10.80
CA GLY A 37 -16.97 10.37 9.67
C GLY A 37 -16.22 9.36 8.82
N GLY A 38 -16.79 8.17 8.61
CA GLY A 38 -16.22 7.22 7.66
C GLY A 38 -16.01 7.93 6.33
N GLY A 39 -14.79 7.89 5.80
CA GLY A 39 -14.49 8.41 4.47
C GLY A 39 -15.48 7.82 3.46
N ASN A 40 -15.62 8.44 2.29
CA ASN A 40 -16.48 7.91 1.24
C ASN A 40 -15.84 6.66 0.60
N LEU A 41 -15.76 5.56 1.36
CA LEU A 41 -15.09 4.35 0.91
C LEU A 41 -15.88 3.61 -0.18
N ASP A 42 -17.14 4.00 -0.40
CA ASP A 42 -17.98 3.45 -1.46
C ASP A 42 -17.43 3.82 -2.85
N ALA A 43 -16.64 4.89 -2.96
CA ALA A 43 -15.94 5.25 -4.19
C ALA A 43 -14.96 4.16 -4.64
N TYR A 44 -14.36 3.43 -3.70
CA TYR A 44 -13.38 2.38 -3.97
C TYR A 44 -14.03 1.02 -4.24
N VAL A 45 -15.29 0.80 -3.84
CA VAL A 45 -15.96 -0.49 -4.00
C VAL A 45 -16.18 -0.79 -5.49
N GLY A 46 -15.78 -2.00 -5.91
CA GLY A 46 -15.92 -2.45 -7.28
C GLY A 46 -14.81 -3.40 -7.72
N THR A 47 -14.78 -3.66 -9.01
CA THR A 47 -13.73 -4.44 -9.68
C THR A 47 -12.85 -3.50 -10.48
N TRP A 48 -11.55 -3.63 -10.28
CA TRP A 48 -10.51 -2.79 -10.85
C TRP A 48 -9.45 -3.67 -11.51
N THR A 49 -8.86 -3.17 -12.59
CA THR A 49 -7.89 -3.92 -13.39
C THR A 49 -6.63 -3.10 -13.59
N SER A 50 -5.46 -3.69 -13.32
CA SER A 50 -4.19 -3.00 -13.54
C SER A 50 -3.85 -2.94 -15.03
N ALA A 51 -2.86 -2.13 -15.39
CA ALA A 51 -2.25 -2.22 -16.70
C ALA A 51 -1.56 -3.58 -16.87
N CYS A 52 -1.54 -4.09 -18.10
CA CYS A 52 -0.76 -5.29 -18.40
C CYS A 52 0.73 -5.04 -18.13
N THR A 53 1.31 -5.86 -17.27
CA THR A 53 2.74 -5.83 -16.96
C THR A 53 3.37 -7.13 -17.44
N SER A 54 4.00 -7.07 -18.61
CA SER A 54 4.55 -8.24 -19.28
C SER A 54 3.45 -9.28 -19.50
N HIS A 55 3.47 -10.41 -18.78
CA HIS A 55 2.48 -11.47 -18.96
C HIS A 55 1.33 -11.42 -17.95
N ALA A 56 1.33 -10.47 -17.02
CA ALA A 56 0.44 -10.45 -15.87
C ALA A 56 -0.51 -9.25 -15.89
N LEU A 57 -1.75 -9.50 -15.50
CA LEU A 57 -2.76 -8.48 -15.29
C LEU A 57 -3.50 -8.81 -13.98
N ASP A 58 -3.54 -7.84 -13.09
CA ASP A 58 -4.18 -7.98 -11.79
C ASP A 58 -5.61 -7.48 -11.86
N THR A 59 -6.50 -8.23 -11.23
CA THR A 59 -7.86 -7.82 -10.93
C THR A 59 -8.01 -7.66 -9.44
N ALA A 60 -8.24 -6.44 -8.98
CA ALA A 60 -8.58 -6.13 -7.60
C ALA A 60 -10.10 -6.06 -7.44
N VAL A 61 -10.64 -6.79 -6.46
CA VAL A 61 -12.03 -6.70 -6.02
C VAL A 61 -12.04 -6.05 -4.65
N ILE A 62 -12.58 -4.84 -4.60
CA ILE A 62 -12.67 -4.05 -3.37
C ILE A 62 -14.10 -4.10 -2.86
N GLN A 63 -14.25 -4.51 -1.61
CA GLN A 63 -15.55 -4.67 -0.95
C GLN A 63 -15.54 -4.00 0.41
N ARG A 64 -16.73 -3.64 0.87
CA ARG A 64 -16.96 -3.22 2.24
C ARG A 64 -17.53 -4.40 3.03
N PRO A 65 -16.83 -4.89 4.08
CA PRO A 65 -17.38 -5.92 4.95
C PRO A 65 -18.70 -5.48 5.58
N ALA A 66 -19.65 -6.42 5.71
CA ALA A 66 -20.93 -6.14 6.34
C ALA A 66 -20.74 -5.59 7.76
N GLY A 67 -21.42 -4.49 8.08
CA GLY A 67 -21.32 -3.84 9.39
C GLY A 67 -20.06 -2.98 9.60
N SER A 68 -19.16 -2.86 8.61
CA SER A 68 -18.02 -1.95 8.71
C SER A 68 -18.26 -0.60 8.02
N ALA A 69 -18.13 0.48 8.79
CA ALA A 69 -18.18 1.85 8.27
C ALA A 69 -16.83 2.33 7.70
N ASN A 70 -15.71 1.74 8.14
CA ASN A 70 -14.37 2.29 7.94
C ASN A 70 -13.37 1.29 7.36
N THR A 71 -13.79 0.07 7.00
CA THR A 71 -12.89 -0.97 6.49
C THR A 71 -13.29 -1.39 5.09
N LEU A 72 -12.28 -1.66 4.27
CA LEU A 72 -12.38 -2.34 2.99
C LEU A 72 -11.61 -3.66 3.04
N THR A 73 -12.07 -4.64 2.27
CA THR A 73 -11.30 -5.82 1.89
C THR A 73 -10.92 -5.71 0.42
N ILE A 74 -9.69 -6.09 0.10
CA ILE A 74 -9.11 -6.00 -1.23
C ILE A 74 -8.56 -7.38 -1.57
N GLY A 75 -9.32 -8.10 -2.40
CA GLY A 75 -8.89 -9.37 -2.98
C GLY A 75 -8.22 -9.12 -4.32
N VAL A 76 -7.06 -9.75 -4.55
CA VAL A 76 -6.31 -9.61 -5.81
C VAL A 76 -6.18 -10.98 -6.46
N THR A 77 -6.52 -11.03 -7.74
CA THR A 77 -6.28 -12.18 -8.63
C THR A 77 -5.36 -11.75 -9.75
N THR A 78 -4.27 -12.48 -9.96
CA THR A 78 -3.37 -12.24 -11.08
C THR A 78 -3.66 -13.25 -12.17
N ASN A 79 -4.01 -12.77 -13.37
CA ASN A 79 -4.13 -13.61 -14.55
C ASN A 79 -2.86 -13.49 -15.38
N TYR A 80 -2.31 -14.63 -15.78
CA TYR A 80 -1.16 -14.75 -16.65
C TYR A 80 -1.61 -15.11 -18.06
N TYR A 81 -0.95 -14.50 -19.05
CA TYR A 81 -1.21 -14.65 -20.47
C TYR A 81 0.06 -15.09 -21.19
N ALA A 82 -0.10 -15.85 -22.29
CA ALA A 82 1.04 -16.19 -23.13
C ALA A 82 1.66 -14.96 -23.81
N ASN A 83 0.86 -13.92 -24.08
CA ASN A 83 1.29 -12.70 -24.74
C ASN A 83 1.68 -11.61 -23.73
N THR A 84 2.72 -10.84 -24.04
CA THR A 84 3.21 -9.71 -23.22
C THR A 84 2.29 -8.48 -23.20
N THR A 85 1.18 -8.53 -23.94
CA THR A 85 0.13 -7.52 -23.97
C THR A 85 -1.12 -7.97 -23.22
N CYS A 86 -1.05 -9.11 -22.51
CA CYS A 86 -2.16 -9.70 -21.75
C CYS A 86 -3.42 -9.93 -22.61
N THR A 87 -3.20 -10.29 -23.88
CA THR A 87 -4.26 -10.61 -24.84
C THR A 87 -4.36 -12.11 -25.08
N GLY A 88 -5.56 -12.57 -25.46
CA GLY A 88 -5.85 -14.00 -25.68
C GLY A 88 -6.34 -14.68 -24.41
N ASP A 89 -6.23 -16.01 -24.37
CA ASP A 89 -6.70 -16.80 -23.24
C ASP A 89 -5.76 -16.69 -22.04
N VAL A 90 -6.35 -16.74 -20.84
CA VAL A 90 -5.62 -16.86 -19.58
C VAL A 90 -5.00 -18.26 -19.51
N ILE A 91 -3.68 -18.33 -19.31
CA ILE A 91 -2.92 -19.59 -19.24
C ILE A 91 -2.70 -20.08 -17.81
N ALA A 92 -2.74 -19.14 -16.86
CA ALA A 92 -2.71 -19.42 -15.43
C ALA A 92 -3.37 -18.30 -14.64
N THR A 93 -3.94 -18.65 -13.50
CA THR A 93 -4.52 -17.73 -12.53
C THR A 93 -3.89 -17.98 -11.17
N GLN A 94 -3.40 -16.90 -10.56
CA GLN A 94 -2.90 -16.87 -9.20
C GLN A 94 -3.93 -16.24 -8.28
N THR A 95 -4.19 -16.89 -7.15
CA THR A 95 -5.07 -16.39 -6.10
C THR A 95 -4.37 -16.42 -4.75
N TRP A 96 -4.79 -15.52 -3.87
CA TRP A 96 -4.39 -15.48 -2.47
C TRP A 96 -5.48 -16.10 -1.60
N SER A 97 -5.09 -16.81 -0.53
CA SER A 97 -6.05 -17.45 0.38
C SER A 97 -6.84 -16.47 1.27
N ALA A 98 -6.42 -15.20 1.33
CA ALA A 98 -7.05 -14.18 2.15
C ALA A 98 -6.78 -12.76 1.60
N ASP A 99 -7.77 -11.90 1.77
CA ASP A 99 -7.78 -10.52 1.27
C ASP A 99 -7.00 -9.57 2.18
N THR A 100 -6.43 -8.53 1.59
CA THR A 100 -5.86 -7.40 2.34
C THR A 100 -6.99 -6.60 2.96
N THR A 101 -6.81 -6.12 4.19
CA THR A 101 -7.74 -5.17 4.82
C THR A 101 -7.17 -3.76 4.77
N ALA A 102 -8.00 -2.77 4.48
CA ALA A 102 -7.65 -1.35 4.53
C ALA A 102 -8.63 -0.62 5.45
N THR A 103 -8.13 -0.02 6.52
CA THR A 103 -8.95 0.71 7.50
C THR A 103 -8.71 2.21 7.34
N TYR A 104 -9.75 2.95 7.04
CA TYR A 104 -9.72 4.39 6.89
C TYR A 104 -9.31 5.09 8.19
N ILE A 105 -8.39 6.05 8.07
CA ILE A 105 -7.87 6.84 9.20
C ILE A 105 -8.03 8.36 9.02
N GLY A 106 -8.45 8.82 7.84
CA GLY A 106 -8.67 10.24 7.56
C GLY A 106 -8.38 10.61 6.10
N THR A 107 -8.80 11.78 5.67
CA THR A 107 -8.52 12.32 4.32
C THR A 107 -7.54 13.47 4.41
N VAL A 108 -6.65 13.59 3.42
CA VAL A 108 -5.69 14.70 3.30
C VAL A 108 -5.68 15.27 1.89
N ALA A 109 -5.75 16.60 1.77
CA ALA A 109 -5.46 17.27 0.52
C ALA A 109 -3.95 17.25 0.27
N SER A 110 -3.52 16.66 -0.84
CA SER A 110 -2.12 16.49 -1.19
C SER A 110 -1.95 16.38 -2.70
N SER A 111 -0.84 15.79 -3.14
CA SER A 111 -0.59 15.48 -4.54
C SER A 111 -0.06 14.06 -4.71
N ILE A 112 -0.29 13.48 -5.88
CA ILE A 112 0.16 12.14 -6.25
C ILE A 112 1.11 12.27 -7.43
N THR A 113 2.29 11.65 -7.33
CA THR A 113 3.19 11.38 -8.45
C THR A 113 2.77 10.05 -9.09
N PRO A 114 2.14 10.03 -10.28
CA PRO A 114 1.58 8.79 -10.82
C PRO A 114 2.66 7.85 -11.38
N ALA A 115 3.68 8.42 -12.01
CA ALA A 115 4.84 7.71 -12.54
C ALA A 115 5.97 8.71 -12.84
N PRO A 116 7.23 8.26 -13.01
CA PRO A 116 8.33 9.11 -13.41
C PRO A 116 8.04 9.86 -14.72
N GLY A 117 8.20 11.19 -14.70
CA GLY A 117 7.96 12.05 -15.87
C GLY A 117 6.48 12.34 -16.18
N VAL A 118 5.53 11.80 -15.39
CA VAL A 118 4.11 12.11 -15.51
C VAL A 118 3.75 13.30 -14.61
N ALA A 119 2.84 14.16 -15.08
CA ALA A 119 2.39 15.32 -14.34
C ALA A 119 1.75 14.92 -13.00
N VAL A 120 2.05 15.70 -11.96
CA VAL A 120 1.52 15.50 -10.62
C VAL A 120 0.01 15.78 -10.60
N ILE A 121 -0.73 14.96 -9.86
CA ILE A 121 -2.19 15.09 -9.68
C ILE A 121 -2.47 15.75 -8.33
N SER A 122 -3.23 16.84 -8.30
CA SER A 122 -3.79 17.35 -7.03
C SER A 122 -4.93 16.45 -6.58
N ALA A 123 -4.86 15.94 -5.34
CA ALA A 123 -5.74 14.88 -4.88
C ALA A 123 -6.19 15.10 -3.43
N SER A 124 -7.37 14.56 -3.13
CA SER A 124 -7.84 14.35 -1.76
C SER A 124 -7.67 12.86 -1.44
N VAL A 125 -6.55 12.51 -0.81
CA VAL A 125 -6.15 11.12 -0.56
C VAL A 125 -6.83 10.63 0.71
N ASP A 126 -7.56 9.53 0.62
CA ASP A 126 -8.05 8.83 1.80
C ASP A 126 -6.94 7.94 2.34
N LYS A 127 -6.44 8.30 3.51
CA LYS A 127 -5.41 7.55 4.21
C LYS A 127 -6.02 6.29 4.82
N VAL A 128 -5.27 5.21 4.74
CA VAL A 128 -5.66 3.91 5.28
C VAL A 128 -4.49 3.27 6.03
N THR A 129 -4.82 2.54 7.09
CA THR A 129 -3.92 1.52 7.65
C THR A 129 -4.25 0.20 6.98
N THR A 130 -3.26 -0.40 6.32
CA THR A 130 -3.43 -1.67 5.60
C THR A 130 -2.82 -2.83 6.36
N GLN A 131 -3.51 -3.97 6.38
CA GLN A 131 -3.00 -5.22 6.93
C GLN A 131 -3.19 -6.34 5.92
N VAL A 132 -2.07 -6.93 5.51
CA VAL A 132 -2.02 -8.21 4.80
C VAL A 132 -2.07 -9.32 5.86
N PRO A 133 -3.07 -10.20 5.84
CA PRO A 133 -3.12 -11.34 6.76
C PRO A 133 -2.07 -12.37 6.36
N GLN A 134 -1.81 -13.32 7.26
CA GLN A 134 -1.09 -14.54 6.88
C GLN A 134 -1.86 -15.23 5.75
N ARG A 135 -1.19 -15.56 4.65
CA ARG A 135 -1.85 -16.11 3.46
C ARG A 135 -0.92 -17.02 2.67
N SER A 136 -1.50 -17.90 1.86
CA SER A 136 -0.78 -18.70 0.87
C SER A 136 -1.20 -18.30 -0.54
N VAL A 137 -0.36 -18.68 -1.51
CA VAL A 137 -0.62 -18.48 -2.92
C VAL A 137 -0.99 -19.81 -3.57
N THR A 138 -1.93 -19.79 -4.50
CA THR A 138 -2.24 -20.93 -5.36
C THR A 138 -2.18 -20.49 -6.81
N LEU A 139 -1.53 -21.27 -7.66
CA LEU A 139 -1.58 -21.10 -9.12
C LEU A 139 -2.35 -22.26 -9.73
N THR A 140 -3.22 -21.95 -10.68
CA THR A 140 -4.00 -22.95 -11.44
C THR A 140 -3.96 -22.60 -12.92
N GLY A 141 -3.95 -23.60 -13.79
CA GLY A 141 -3.88 -23.39 -15.24
C GLY A 141 -3.14 -24.51 -15.94
N THR A 142 -3.26 -24.56 -17.27
CA THR A 142 -2.65 -25.60 -18.10
C THR A 142 -1.14 -25.46 -18.20
N PHE A 143 -0.60 -24.27 -17.95
CA PHE A 143 0.83 -23.96 -18.01
C PHE A 143 1.47 -23.83 -16.61
N VAL A 144 0.75 -24.27 -15.57
CA VAL A 144 1.25 -24.29 -14.21
C VAL A 144 1.98 -25.59 -13.94
N SER A 145 3.18 -25.49 -13.37
CA SER A 145 3.95 -26.63 -12.87
C SER A 145 4.38 -26.39 -11.43
N HIS A 146 4.60 -27.48 -10.69
CA HIS A 146 5.20 -27.44 -9.35
C HIS A 146 6.66 -27.89 -9.47
N LYS A 147 7.59 -27.03 -9.03
CA LYS A 147 9.04 -27.24 -9.19
C LYS A 147 9.73 -26.99 -7.85
N ILE A 148 10.83 -27.70 -7.60
CA ILE A 148 11.73 -27.41 -6.48
C ILE A 148 12.84 -26.50 -6.99
N ILE A 149 12.97 -25.30 -6.41
CA ILE A 149 14.01 -24.31 -6.74
C ILE A 149 14.75 -23.99 -5.44
N ASP A 150 16.07 -24.21 -5.42
CA ASP A 150 16.92 -24.02 -4.23
C ASP A 150 16.41 -24.73 -2.97
N GLY A 151 15.80 -25.91 -3.15
CA GLY A 151 15.22 -26.72 -2.07
C GLY A 151 13.83 -26.29 -1.61
N GLN A 152 13.27 -25.22 -2.18
CA GLN A 152 11.93 -24.72 -1.87
C GLN A 152 10.92 -25.14 -2.95
N PRO A 153 9.73 -25.68 -2.59
CA PRO A 153 8.65 -25.87 -3.55
C PRO A 153 8.12 -24.52 -4.06
N ASN A 154 7.89 -24.45 -5.37
CA ASN A 154 7.42 -23.27 -6.08
C ASN A 154 6.33 -23.66 -7.07
N TRP A 155 5.33 -22.81 -7.18
CA TRP A 155 4.42 -22.77 -8.31
C TRP A 155 5.04 -21.96 -9.44
N CYS A 156 5.09 -22.50 -10.66
CA CYS A 156 5.65 -21.80 -11.80
C CYS A 156 4.65 -21.74 -12.96
N VAL A 157 4.55 -20.58 -13.59
CA VAL A 157 3.87 -20.41 -14.89
C VAL A 157 4.94 -20.36 -15.97
N ASP A 158 4.84 -21.27 -16.94
CA ASP A 158 5.75 -21.31 -18.08
C ASP A 158 5.09 -20.64 -19.31
N TYR A 159 5.80 -19.74 -19.96
CA TYR A 159 5.36 -19.09 -21.20
C TYR A 159 6.54 -18.87 -22.16
N ALA A 160 6.25 -18.47 -23.39
CA ALA A 160 7.30 -18.22 -24.38
C ALA A 160 8.23 -17.09 -23.89
N GLY A 161 9.50 -17.41 -23.68
CA GLY A 161 10.50 -16.45 -23.19
C GLY A 161 10.87 -16.57 -21.71
N GLY A 162 10.21 -17.44 -20.94
CA GLY A 162 10.66 -17.74 -19.58
C GLY A 162 9.58 -18.33 -18.67
N SER A 163 9.87 -18.27 -17.36
CA SER A 163 8.97 -18.74 -16.31
C SER A 163 8.92 -17.71 -15.18
N VAL A 164 7.76 -17.54 -14.57
CA VAL A 164 7.61 -16.86 -13.29
C VAL A 164 7.28 -17.90 -12.24
N CYS A 165 8.04 -17.91 -11.15
CA CYS A 165 7.85 -18.84 -10.05
C CYS A 165 7.58 -18.08 -8.76
N VAL A 166 6.63 -18.60 -7.97
CA VAL A 166 6.26 -18.07 -6.66
C VAL A 166 6.40 -19.19 -5.64
N PRO A 167 7.07 -18.95 -4.50
CA PRO A 167 7.21 -19.97 -3.46
C PRO A 167 5.86 -20.47 -2.97
N ASP A 168 5.72 -21.80 -2.96
CA ASP A 168 4.58 -22.50 -2.38
C ASP A 168 4.78 -22.58 -0.87
N GLN A 169 4.37 -21.52 -0.19
CA GLN A 169 4.52 -21.38 1.25
C GLN A 169 3.44 -20.48 1.84
N VAL A 170 3.42 -20.45 3.17
CA VAL A 170 2.64 -19.49 3.93
C VAL A 170 3.47 -18.23 4.14
N TYR A 171 2.92 -17.10 3.70
CA TYR A 171 3.51 -15.78 3.86
C TYR A 171 3.04 -15.17 5.19
N ALA A 172 3.96 -14.60 5.95
CA ALA A 172 3.65 -13.95 7.21
C ALA A 172 2.76 -12.72 7.01
N ALA A 173 1.96 -12.42 8.03
CA ALA A 173 1.17 -11.19 8.06
C ALA A 173 2.09 -9.95 8.10
N GLY A 174 1.63 -8.84 7.52
CA GLY A 174 2.40 -7.59 7.47
C GLY A 174 1.57 -6.40 6.99
N ALA A 175 2.22 -5.26 6.82
CA ALA A 175 1.60 -4.10 6.16
C ALA A 175 1.60 -4.29 4.64
N ALA A 176 0.60 -3.74 3.96
CA ALA A 176 0.66 -3.62 2.50
C ALA A 176 1.63 -2.51 2.09
N SER A 177 1.95 -2.45 0.79
CA SER A 177 2.86 -1.47 0.20
C SER A 177 2.29 -0.05 0.12
N PHE A 178 0.98 0.13 0.30
CA PHE A 178 0.27 1.41 0.22
C PHE A 178 -0.28 1.85 1.58
N ASP A 179 -0.52 3.15 1.75
CA ASP A 179 -1.16 3.75 2.94
C ASP A 179 -2.19 4.84 2.60
N GLY A 180 -2.55 4.95 1.33
CA GLY A 180 -3.63 5.80 0.86
C GLY A 180 -4.32 5.24 -0.38
N LEU A 181 -5.54 5.69 -0.59
CA LEU A 181 -6.34 5.43 -1.77
C LEU A 181 -6.82 6.75 -2.38
N TYR A 182 -6.94 6.77 -3.69
CA TYR A 182 -7.52 7.89 -4.41
C TYR A 182 -8.22 7.40 -5.68
N VAL A 183 -9.43 7.90 -5.94
CA VAL A 183 -10.16 7.63 -7.18
C VAL A 183 -10.36 8.92 -7.96
N GLN A 184 -10.06 8.88 -9.25
CA GLN A 184 -10.32 9.95 -10.21
C GLN A 184 -11.05 9.38 -11.42
N GLY A 185 -12.37 9.60 -11.52
CA GLY A 185 -13.15 9.03 -12.60
C GLY A 185 -13.13 7.50 -12.57
N THR A 186 -12.51 6.89 -13.59
CA THR A 186 -12.34 5.44 -13.70
C THR A 186 -11.00 4.95 -13.16
N ASP A 187 -10.12 5.84 -12.72
CA ASP A 187 -8.80 5.50 -12.22
C ASP A 187 -8.82 5.34 -10.71
N LEU A 188 -8.19 4.28 -10.22
CA LEU A 188 -7.90 4.02 -8.81
C LEU A 188 -6.40 4.00 -8.62
N TYR A 189 -5.91 4.78 -7.67
CA TYR A 189 -4.52 4.79 -7.25
C TYR A 189 -4.42 4.24 -5.82
N GLU A 190 -3.60 3.20 -5.66
CA GLU A 190 -3.02 2.87 -4.36
C GLU A 190 -1.74 3.69 -4.23
N VAL A 191 -1.60 4.41 -3.11
CA VAL A 191 -0.50 5.36 -2.94
C VAL A 191 0.26 5.17 -1.65
N LYS A 192 1.53 5.58 -1.65
CA LYS A 192 2.41 5.55 -0.49
C LYS A 192 2.96 6.93 -0.19
N SER A 193 2.85 7.36 1.06
CA SER A 193 3.49 8.61 1.50
C SER A 193 5.01 8.53 1.39
N ASN A 194 5.61 9.55 0.77
CA ASN A 194 7.07 9.73 0.69
C ASN A 194 7.60 10.80 1.66
N GLY A 195 6.73 11.27 2.58
CA GLY A 195 7.03 12.31 3.56
C GLY A 195 6.68 13.73 3.13
N THR A 196 6.53 13.99 1.83
CA THR A 196 6.11 15.30 1.30
C THR A 196 4.72 15.22 0.68
N ASN A 197 4.52 14.21 -0.14
CA ASN A 197 3.31 13.93 -0.89
C ASN A 197 3.15 12.40 -1.02
N PHE A 198 2.54 11.92 -2.09
CA PHE A 198 2.31 10.50 -2.32
C PHE A 198 2.85 10.06 -3.67
N ASP A 199 3.43 8.86 -3.71
CA ASP A 199 3.78 8.17 -4.95
C ASP A 199 2.74 7.07 -5.22
N ALA A 200 2.29 6.93 -6.46
CA ALA A 200 1.47 5.80 -6.84
C ALA A 200 2.29 4.52 -6.75
N VAL A 201 1.77 3.54 -6.01
CA VAL A 201 2.32 2.19 -5.90
C VAL A 201 1.69 1.30 -6.95
N GLU A 202 0.39 1.45 -7.15
CA GLU A 202 -0.40 0.70 -8.12
C GLU A 202 -1.46 1.61 -8.74
N HIS A 203 -1.76 1.36 -10.01
CA HIS A 203 -2.80 2.09 -10.75
C HIS A 203 -3.72 1.07 -11.42
N PHE A 204 -5.00 1.16 -11.08
CA PHE A 204 -6.05 0.35 -11.67
C PHE A 204 -7.07 1.22 -12.40
N THR A 205 -7.78 0.58 -13.31
CA THR A 205 -8.92 1.15 -14.03
C THR A 205 -10.18 0.35 -13.73
N LYS A 206 -11.32 1.04 -13.61
CA LYS A 206 -12.60 0.41 -13.30
C LYS A 206 -13.06 -0.50 -14.44
N LYS A 207 -13.50 -1.72 -14.11
CA LYS A 207 -14.04 -2.70 -15.06
C LYS A 207 -15.55 -2.50 -15.28
#